data_AF-A0A3D4B591-F1
#
_entry.id   AF-A0A3D4B591-F1
#
_cell.length_a   1.000
_cell.length_b   1.000
_cell.length_c   1.000
_cell.angle_alpha   90.00
_cell.angle_beta   90.00
_cell.angle_gamma   90.00
#
_symmetry.space_group_name_H-M   'P 1'
#
loop_
_entity.id
_entity.type
_entity.pdbx_description
1 polymer ?
#
loop_
_entity_poly.entity_id
_entity_poly.type
_entity_poly.pdbx_seq_one_letter_code
_entity_poly.pdbx_strand_id
1 'polypeptide(L)'
;ISDNFASPNLVLTQPVALSDQAECERCRLGPGVCIGDGVRIGHSTSIDHSVILPGADIGDGVNLSYAIIGPEVNIDNRQILQGKKNKVIVITN
;
A
#
# COMPACT_ATOMS: atom_id res chain seq x y z
N ILE A 1 9.29 2.14 19.95
CA ILE A 1 9.10 1.59 18.60
C ILE A 1 7.64 1.22 18.55
N SER A 2 6.84 1.97 17.79
CA SER A 2 5.39 1.76 17.67
C SER A 2 5.10 0.36 17.14
N ASP A 3 4.08 -0.29 17.71
CA ASP A 3 3.60 -1.63 17.34
C ASP A 3 2.88 -1.64 15.98
N ASN A 4 3.37 -0.88 14.98
CA ASN A 4 2.74 -0.75 13.65
C ASN A 4 2.69 -2.09 12.88
N PHE A 5 3.50 -3.07 13.27
CA PHE A 5 3.47 -4.42 12.70
C PHE A 5 2.54 -5.39 13.44
N ALA A 6 1.90 -4.96 14.53
CA ALA A 6 1.06 -5.80 15.39
C ALA A 6 -0.43 -5.77 15.02
N SER A 7 -0.80 -5.16 13.89
CA SER A 7 -2.20 -5.21 13.46
C SER A 7 -2.62 -6.66 13.28
N PRO A 8 -3.63 -7.15 14.04
CA PRO A 8 -4.09 -8.51 13.89
C PRO A 8 -4.55 -8.67 12.44
N ASN A 9 -3.94 -9.62 11.71
CA ASN A 9 -4.19 -9.95 10.31
C ASN A 9 -3.46 -9.09 9.24
N LEU A 10 -2.38 -8.38 9.58
CA LEU A 10 -1.42 -7.95 8.56
C LEU A 10 -0.72 -9.17 7.94
N VAL A 11 -0.81 -9.33 6.63
CA VAL A 11 -0.12 -10.40 5.90
C VAL A 11 0.97 -9.80 5.03
N LEU A 12 2.21 -10.22 5.27
CA LEU A 12 3.38 -9.82 4.49
C LEU A 12 3.91 -11.00 3.68
N THR A 13 3.85 -10.91 2.35
CA THR A 13 4.50 -11.87 1.45
C THR A 13 5.76 -11.24 0.90
N GLN A 14 6.90 -11.68 1.41
CA GLN A 14 8.21 -11.11 1.11
C GLN A 14 8.57 -11.23 -0.40
N PRO A 15 9.41 -10.32 -0.93
CA PRO A 15 9.99 -9.16 -0.25
C PRO A 15 9.01 -7.98 -0.12
N VAL A 16 8.98 -7.34 1.05
CA VAL A 16 8.24 -6.09 1.32
C VAL A 16 9.15 -5.12 2.07
N ALA A 17 9.22 -3.87 1.60
CA ALA A 17 9.80 -2.76 2.36
C ALA A 17 8.67 -1.93 2.97
N LEU A 18 8.69 -1.78 4.30
CA LEU A 18 7.65 -1.10 5.06
C LEU A 18 8.30 -0.16 6.06
N SER A 19 7.99 1.14 5.97
CA SER A 19 8.38 2.13 6.97
C SER A 19 7.81 1.78 8.35
N ASP A 20 8.57 2.04 9.41
CA ASP A 20 8.09 1.91 10.80
C ASP A 20 7.05 3.00 11.16
N GLN A 21 6.92 4.03 10.34
CA GLN A 21 5.91 5.09 10.46
C GLN A 21 4.63 4.81 9.66
N ALA A 22 4.58 3.74 8.89
CA ALA A 22 3.38 3.37 8.14
C ALA A 22 2.33 2.69 9.05
N GLU A 23 1.06 2.99 8.81
CA GLU A 23 -0.08 2.38 9.49
C GLU A 23 -0.76 1.40 8.55
N CYS A 24 -0.75 0.11 8.89
CA CYS A 24 -1.33 -0.95 8.06
C CYS A 24 -2.29 -1.80 8.89
N GLU A 25 -3.59 -1.77 8.59
CA GLU A 25 -4.59 -2.50 9.36
C GLU A 25 -5.28 -3.60 8.54
N ARG A 26 -5.17 -4.87 8.96
CA ARG A 26 -5.87 -6.02 8.32
C ARG A 26 -5.74 -6.07 6.78
N CYS A 27 -4.57 -5.76 6.26
CA CYS A 27 -4.31 -5.71 4.82
C CYS A 27 -3.30 -6.78 4.40
N ARG A 28 -3.13 -6.95 3.09
CA ARG A 28 -2.18 -7.87 2.47
C ARG A 28 -1.18 -7.10 1.63
N LEU A 29 0.10 -7.19 1.99
CA LEU A 29 1.19 -6.63 1.21
C LEU A 29 1.99 -7.78 0.59
N GLY A 30 1.97 -7.84 -0.73
CA GLY A 30 2.61 -8.86 -1.53
C GLY A 30 4.02 -8.50 -2.00
N PRO A 31 4.65 -9.37 -2.81
CA PRO A 31 6.03 -9.19 -3.26
C PRO A 31 6.25 -7.87 -4.01
N GLY A 32 7.40 -7.25 -3.75
CA GLY A 32 7.84 -6.04 -4.44
C GLY A 32 7.03 -4.80 -4.05
N VAL A 33 6.38 -4.82 -2.89
CA VAL A 33 5.72 -3.65 -2.30
C VAL A 33 6.72 -2.82 -1.50
N CYS A 34 6.70 -1.51 -1.72
CA CYS A 34 7.43 -0.52 -0.94
C CYS A 34 6.46 0.53 -0.39
N ILE A 35 6.43 0.70 0.93
CA ILE A 35 5.55 1.66 1.64
C ILE A 35 6.42 2.72 2.34
N GLY A 36 6.21 3.98 1.97
CA GLY A 36 6.89 5.14 2.54
C GLY A 36 6.36 5.58 3.91
N ASP A 37 7.04 6.57 4.48
CA ASP A 37 6.72 7.13 5.80
C ASP A 37 5.33 7.76 5.85
N GLY A 38 4.62 7.57 6.97
CA GLY A 38 3.30 8.16 7.19
C GLY A 38 2.19 7.67 6.26
N VAL A 39 2.43 6.62 5.46
CA VAL A 39 1.40 6.00 4.62
C VAL A 39 0.37 5.29 5.50
N ARG A 40 -0.91 5.43 5.13
CA ARG A 40 -2.02 4.67 5.72
C ARG A 40 -2.60 3.68 4.72
N ILE A 41 -2.75 2.43 5.14
CA ILE A 41 -3.39 1.37 4.36
C ILE A 41 -4.61 0.84 5.11
N GLY A 42 -5.79 1.06 4.51
CA GLY A 42 -7.08 0.66 5.03
C GLY A 42 -7.31 -0.86 5.07
N HIS A 43 -8.40 -1.24 5.73
CA HIS A 43 -8.77 -2.63 5.97
C HIS A 43 -9.06 -3.38 4.68
N SER A 44 -8.73 -4.67 4.66
CA SER A 44 -9.02 -5.56 3.53
C SER A 44 -8.38 -5.13 2.20
N THR A 45 -7.44 -4.21 2.22
CA THR A 45 -6.68 -3.78 1.05
C THR A 45 -5.62 -4.81 0.67
N SER A 46 -5.41 -4.98 -0.64
CA SER A 46 -4.40 -5.88 -1.20
C SER A 46 -3.50 -5.10 -2.14
N ILE A 47 -2.18 -5.19 -1.94
CA ILE A 47 -1.18 -4.46 -2.71
C ILE A 47 -0.09 -5.43 -3.17
N ASP A 48 0.26 -5.39 -4.45
CA ASP A 48 1.32 -6.22 -5.04
C ASP A 48 2.19 -5.39 -6.01
N HIS A 49 3.50 -5.63 -6.05
CA HIS A 49 4.40 -5.03 -7.05
C HIS A 49 4.23 -3.50 -7.22
N SER A 50 4.09 -2.76 -6.12
CA SER A 50 3.70 -1.34 -6.15
C SER A 50 4.52 -0.50 -5.17
N VAL A 51 4.66 0.79 -5.46
CA VAL A 51 5.36 1.76 -4.61
C VAL A 51 4.38 2.83 -4.16
N ILE A 52 4.25 3.01 -2.85
CA ILE A 52 3.35 3.98 -2.24
C ILE A 52 4.22 4.98 -1.51
N LEU A 53 4.27 6.22 -2.02
CA LEU A 53 5.16 7.26 -1.53
C LEU A 53 4.62 7.93 -0.25
N PRO A 54 5.49 8.65 0.50
CA PRO A 54 5.16 9.14 1.83
C PRO A 54 3.85 9.93 1.93
N GLY A 55 3.14 9.72 3.04
CA GLY A 55 1.90 10.42 3.37
C GLY A 55 0.67 10.06 2.53
N ALA A 56 0.77 9.11 1.59
CA ALA A 56 -0.39 8.65 0.83
C ALA A 56 -1.40 7.90 1.73
N ASP A 57 -2.69 8.07 1.44
CA ASP A 57 -3.79 7.40 2.14
C ASP A 57 -4.52 6.46 1.19
N ILE A 58 -4.48 5.16 1.48
CA ILE A 58 -5.10 4.11 0.67
C ILE A 58 -6.32 3.58 1.42
N GLY A 59 -7.51 3.86 0.89
CA GLY A 59 -8.77 3.47 1.50
C GLY A 59 -8.99 1.96 1.64
N ASP A 60 -10.08 1.62 2.31
CA ASP A 60 -10.49 0.25 2.61
C ASP A 60 -10.87 -0.52 1.34
N GLY A 61 -10.47 -1.79 1.28
CA GLY A 61 -10.82 -2.73 0.23
C GLY A 61 -10.24 -2.39 -1.14
N VAL A 62 -9.20 -1.56 -1.18
CA VAL A 62 -8.51 -1.22 -2.43
C VAL A 62 -7.71 -2.42 -2.94
N ASN A 63 -7.64 -2.57 -4.27
CA ASN A 63 -6.78 -3.55 -4.93
C ASN A 63 -5.77 -2.84 -5.82
N LEU A 64 -4.50 -2.83 -5.42
CA LEU A 64 -3.38 -2.22 -6.15
C LEU A 64 -2.45 -3.30 -6.68
N SER A 65 -2.11 -3.22 -7.96
CA SER A 65 -1.00 -4.00 -8.49
C SER A 65 -0.27 -3.26 -9.59
N TYR A 66 1.07 -3.34 -9.63
CA TYR A 66 1.88 -2.61 -10.63
C TYR A 66 1.54 -1.12 -10.68
N ALA A 67 1.53 -0.48 -9.52
CA ALA A 67 1.17 0.93 -9.36
C ALA A 67 2.26 1.73 -8.66
N ILE A 68 2.33 3.03 -8.96
CA ILE A 68 3.07 4.04 -8.20
C ILE A 68 2.07 5.08 -7.73
N ILE A 69 1.95 5.24 -6.42
CA ILE A 69 1.10 6.24 -5.78
C ILE A 69 2.00 7.37 -5.27
N GLY A 70 1.72 8.59 -5.72
CA GLY A 70 2.47 9.80 -5.38
C GLY A 70 2.36 10.18 -3.90
N PRO A 71 3.22 11.10 -3.42
CA PRO A 71 3.14 11.60 -2.05
C PRO A 71 1.80 12.27 -1.78
N GLU A 72 1.23 12.06 -0.60
CA GLU A 72 -0.02 12.68 -0.14
C GLU A 72 -1.25 12.43 -1.05
N VAL A 73 -1.17 11.45 -1.96
CA VAL A 73 -2.30 11.05 -2.79
C VAL A 73 -3.32 10.28 -1.94
N ASN A 74 -4.60 10.62 -2.09
CA ASN A 74 -5.70 9.88 -1.50
C ASN A 74 -6.34 8.96 -2.55
N ILE A 75 -6.42 7.67 -2.24
CA ILE A 75 -7.18 6.68 -3.02
C ILE A 75 -8.42 6.29 -2.22
N ASP A 76 -9.59 6.56 -2.78
CA ASP A 76 -10.86 6.23 -2.12
C ASP A 76 -11.03 4.71 -1.88
N ASN A 77 -12.00 4.37 -1.03
CA ASN A 77 -12.35 2.99 -0.74
C ASN A 77 -12.74 2.21 -2.01
N ARG A 78 -12.39 0.91 -2.02
CA ARG A 78 -12.79 -0.09 -3.03
C ARG A 78 -12.36 0.21 -4.47
N GLN A 79 -11.37 1.08 -4.65
CA GLN A 79 -10.79 1.31 -5.97
C GLN A 79 -9.97 0.10 -6.44
N ILE A 80 -9.93 -0.10 -7.76
CA ILE A 80 -9.15 -1.16 -8.41
C ILE A 80 -8.17 -0.51 -9.37
N LEU A 81 -6.88 -0.60 -9.06
CA LEU A 81 -5.80 0.01 -9.83
C LEU A 81 -4.79 -1.08 -10.19
N GLN A 82 -5.05 -1.74 -11.33
CA GLN A 82 -4.27 -2.90 -11.78
C GLN A 82 -3.50 -2.60 -13.06
N GLY A 83 -2.22 -2.29 -12.89
CA GLY A 83 -1.25 -2.28 -13.97
C GLY A 83 -0.80 -3.69 -14.35
N LYS A 84 0.29 -3.75 -15.12
CA LYS A 84 0.99 -4.96 -15.52
C LYS A 84 2.49 -4.72 -15.47
N LYS A 85 3.28 -5.81 -15.50
CA LYS A 85 4.76 -5.76 -15.52
C LYS A 85 5.36 -4.80 -16.55
N ASN A 86 4.69 -4.62 -17.70
CA ASN A 86 5.11 -3.71 -18.78
C ASN A 86 4.24 -2.46 -18.92
N LYS A 87 3.31 -2.22 -18.00
CA LYS A 87 2.40 -1.06 -18.01
C LYS A 87 1.99 -0.72 -16.58
N VAL A 88 2.82 0.10 -15.93
CA VAL A 88 2.59 0.57 -14.56
C VAL A 88 1.54 1.68 -14.57
N ILE A 89 0.66 1.69 -13.57
CA ILE A 89 -0.26 2.81 -13.32
C ILE A 89 0.47 3.80 -12.42
N VAL A 90 0.44 5.08 -12.76
CA VAL A 90 1.01 6.16 -11.94
C VAL A 90 -0.11 7.12 -11.58
N ILE A 91 -0.31 7.35 -10.29
CA ILE A 91 -1.27 8.33 -9.77
C ILE A 91 -0.48 9.36 -8.99
N THR A 92 -0.57 10.61 -9.43
CA THR A 92 -0.03 11.77 -8.73
C THR A 92 -1.13 12.83 -8.66
N ASN A 93 -0.89 13.84 -7.82
CA ASN A 93 -1.63 15.10 -7.90
C ASN A 93 -1.28 15.85 -9.20
#